data_AF-A0AAE9NDX5-F1
#
_entry.id   AF-A0AAE9NDX5-F1
#
_cell.length_a   1.000
_cell.length_b   1.000
_cell.length_c   1.000
_cell.angle_alpha   90.00
_cell.angle_beta   90.00
_cell.angle_gamma   90.00
#
_symmetry.space_group_name_H-M   'P 1'
#
loop_
_entity.id
_entity.type
_entity.pdbx_description
1 polymer ?
#
loop_
_entity_poly.entity_id
_entity_poly.type
_entity_poly.pdbx_seq_one_letter_code
_entity_poly.pdbx_strand_id
1 'polypeptide(L)'
;MTSEPKAPSAPAAPLPPVGLLPKLIFGSRWLQLPLYVGLIVAQAVYVLLFLKELWHLVLHSFDASEQQIMLVVLGLIDVVMISNLLIMVIVGGYETFVSRLNLTGHPDEPEWLGHVNASVLKIKLAMAIIGISSISLLRTFIEAGNLGTTRSNFTESGVMWQVLIHMTFIVSAVGIAWVDRLSESGHREKAAHH
;
A
#
# COMPACT_ATOMS: atom_id res chain seq x y z
N MET A 1 -55.94 -13.34 -21.90
CA MET A 1 -54.86 -13.41 -20.89
C MET A 1 -55.13 -12.31 -19.87
N THR A 2 -55.81 -12.67 -18.78
CA THR A 2 -56.21 -11.75 -17.72
C THR A 2 -55.02 -11.57 -16.75
N SER A 3 -54.49 -10.36 -16.66
CA SER A 3 -53.47 -10.00 -15.67
C SER A 3 -54.10 -9.99 -14.27
N GLU A 4 -53.65 -10.89 -13.39
CA GLU A 4 -54.02 -10.86 -11.98
C GLU A 4 -53.50 -9.56 -11.31
N PRO A 5 -54.28 -8.91 -10.44
CA PRO A 5 -53.81 -7.75 -9.69
C PRO A 5 -52.83 -8.20 -8.61
N LYS A 6 -51.60 -7.68 -8.63
CA LYS A 6 -50.60 -7.88 -7.58
C LYS A 6 -51.11 -7.29 -6.27
N ALA A 7 -51.34 -8.13 -5.27
CA ALA A 7 -51.81 -7.72 -3.95
C ALA A 7 -50.89 -6.66 -3.30
N PRO A 8 -51.44 -5.70 -2.53
CA PRO A 8 -50.65 -4.69 -1.83
C PRO A 8 -49.74 -5.35 -0.78
N SER A 9 -48.44 -5.03 -0.85
CA SER A 9 -47.43 -5.49 0.09
C SER A 9 -47.75 -4.99 1.51
N ALA A 10 -47.79 -5.90 2.48
CA ALA A 10 -48.00 -5.58 3.89
C ALA A 10 -46.96 -4.55 4.40
N PRO A 11 -47.32 -3.67 5.35
CA PRO A 11 -46.39 -2.71 5.93
C PRO A 11 -45.25 -3.44 6.65
N ALA A 12 -44.01 -3.07 6.31
CA ALA A 12 -42.80 -3.64 6.91
C ALA A 12 -42.79 -3.43 8.43
N ALA A 13 -42.53 -4.48 9.19
CA ALA A 13 -42.42 -4.40 10.65
C ALA A 13 -41.26 -3.48 11.08
N PRO A 14 -41.37 -2.74 12.20
CA PRO A 14 -40.28 -1.90 12.71
C PRO A 14 -39.04 -2.74 13.03
N LEU A 15 -37.86 -2.28 12.60
CA LEU A 15 -36.60 -2.96 12.90
C LEU A 15 -36.34 -2.97 14.41
N PRO A 16 -35.87 -4.09 14.99
CA PRO A 16 -35.58 -4.17 16.41
C PRO A 16 -34.48 -3.16 16.82
N PRO A 17 -34.57 -2.56 18.01
CA PRO A 17 -33.57 -1.61 18.49
C PRO A 17 -32.20 -2.28 18.61
N VAL A 18 -31.20 -1.70 17.95
CA VAL A 18 -29.80 -2.14 18.03
C VAL A 18 -29.29 -2.05 19.47
N GLY A 19 -28.83 -3.18 20.01
CA GLY A 19 -28.24 -3.27 21.35
C GLY A 19 -26.99 -2.38 21.52
N LEU A 20 -26.57 -2.16 22.77
CA LEU A 20 -25.40 -1.34 23.11
C LEU A 20 -24.09 -1.90 22.51
N LEU A 21 -23.95 -3.23 22.46
CA LEU A 21 -22.74 -3.90 21.97
C LEU A 21 -22.52 -3.66 20.45
N PRO A 22 -23.52 -3.84 19.56
CA PRO A 22 -23.42 -3.39 18.17
C PRO A 22 -23.06 -1.92 18.04
N LYS A 23 -23.69 -1.00 18.80
CA LYS A 23 -23.39 0.44 18.70
C LYS A 23 -21.93 0.77 19.04
N LEU A 24 -21.36 0.11 20.05
CA LEU A 24 -19.94 0.26 20.39
C LEU A 24 -19.02 -0.31 19.30
N ILE A 25 -19.32 -1.49 18.76
CA ILE A 25 -18.54 -2.12 17.69
C ILE A 25 -18.60 -1.28 16.39
N PHE A 26 -19.75 -0.72 16.05
CA PHE A 26 -19.88 0.16 14.88
C PHE A 26 -19.22 1.52 15.10
N GLY A 27 -19.29 2.06 16.33
CA GLY A 27 -18.67 3.33 16.69
C GLY A 27 -17.14 3.29 16.71
N SER A 28 -16.52 2.14 17.00
CA SER A 28 -15.05 2.02 17.09
C SER A 28 -14.32 2.33 15.78
N ARG A 29 -15.02 2.32 14.64
CA ARG A 29 -14.49 2.72 13.32
C ARG A 29 -13.98 4.16 13.33
N TRP A 30 -14.61 5.06 14.07
CA TRP A 30 -14.19 6.46 14.18
C TRP A 30 -12.84 6.64 14.89
N LEU A 31 -12.39 5.66 15.67
CA LEU A 31 -11.06 5.69 16.31
C LEU A 31 -9.94 5.63 15.26
N GLN A 32 -10.20 5.10 14.07
CA GLN A 32 -9.21 5.03 13.00
C GLN A 32 -9.00 6.37 12.28
N LEU A 33 -10.01 7.25 12.29
CA LEU A 33 -9.94 8.57 11.65
C LEU A 33 -8.75 9.42 12.13
N PRO A 34 -8.51 9.61 13.45
CA PRO A 34 -7.33 10.35 13.91
C PRO A 34 -6.01 9.66 13.56
N LEU A 35 -5.98 8.33 13.43
CA LEU A 35 -4.77 7.61 12.98
C LEU A 35 -4.46 7.95 11.51
N TYR A 36 -5.46 7.97 10.63
CA TYR A 36 -5.27 8.37 9.24
C TYR A 36 -4.84 9.84 9.12
N VAL A 37 -5.39 10.73 9.94
CA VAL A 37 -4.92 12.13 10.02
C VAL A 37 -3.44 12.18 10.44
N GLY A 38 -3.05 11.39 11.44
CA GLY A 38 -1.65 11.25 11.85
C GLY A 38 -0.74 10.77 10.72
N LEU A 39 -1.18 9.79 9.93
CA LEU A 39 -0.44 9.31 8.75
C LEU A 39 -0.31 10.37 7.66
N ILE A 40 -1.33 11.21 7.45
CA ILE A 40 -1.25 12.35 6.52
C ILE A 40 -0.22 13.38 6.99
N VAL A 41 -0.16 13.66 8.30
CA VAL A 41 0.86 14.55 8.87
C VAL A 41 2.26 13.95 8.68
N ALA A 42 2.43 12.65 8.94
CA ALA A 42 3.70 11.96 8.67
C ALA A 42 4.09 12.04 7.18
N GLN A 43 3.11 11.86 6.28
CA GLN A 43 3.30 12.03 4.84
C GLN A 43 3.78 13.44 4.48
N ALA A 44 3.22 14.49 5.10
CA ALA A 44 3.67 15.86 4.89
C ALA A 44 5.14 16.07 5.37
N VAL A 45 5.53 15.45 6.48
CA VAL A 45 6.92 15.47 6.95
C VAL A 45 7.85 14.78 5.95
N TYR A 46 7.45 13.66 5.36
CA TYR A 46 8.22 13.00 4.29
C TYR A 46 8.38 13.88 3.05
N VAL A 47 7.36 14.63 2.66
CA VAL A 47 7.47 15.60 1.55
C VAL A 47 8.50 16.68 1.88
N LEU A 48 8.52 17.21 3.11
CA LEU A 48 9.53 18.17 3.54
C LEU A 48 10.94 17.59 3.54
N LEU A 49 11.10 16.34 4.00
CA LEU A 49 12.37 15.62 3.94
C LEU A 49 12.85 15.44 2.51
N PHE A 50 11.96 15.02 1.60
CA PHE A 50 12.26 14.89 0.18
C PHE A 50 12.72 16.22 -0.43
N LEU A 51 12.00 17.32 -0.17
CA LEU A 51 12.40 18.65 -0.65
C LEU A 51 13.76 19.08 -0.12
N LYS A 52 14.07 18.78 1.14
CA LYS A 52 15.38 19.06 1.74
C LYS A 52 16.49 18.25 1.08
N GLU A 53 16.28 16.95 0.88
CA GLU A 53 17.27 16.07 0.22
C GLU A 53 17.47 16.44 -1.25
N LEU A 54 16.40 16.80 -1.95
CA LEU A 54 16.46 17.29 -3.32
C LEU A 54 17.23 18.61 -3.41
N TRP A 55 16.95 19.54 -2.50
CA TRP A 55 17.69 20.79 -2.41
C TRP A 55 19.19 20.56 -2.14
N HIS A 56 19.50 19.64 -1.23
CA HIS A 56 20.87 19.23 -0.93
C HIS A 56 21.57 18.62 -2.17
N LEU A 57 20.87 17.76 -2.92
CA LEU A 57 21.36 17.18 -4.16
C LEU A 57 21.69 18.24 -5.21
N VAL A 58 20.76 19.18 -5.46
CA VAL A 58 20.95 20.23 -6.46
C VAL A 58 22.16 21.09 -6.13
N LEU A 59 22.31 21.53 -4.88
CA LEU A 59 23.41 22.41 -4.48
C LEU A 59 24.78 21.71 -4.44
N HIS A 60 24.84 20.44 -4.04
CA HIS A 60 26.11 19.70 -3.96
C HIS A 60 26.45 18.92 -5.24
N SER A 61 25.57 18.92 -6.24
CA SER A 61 25.75 18.13 -7.48
C SER A 61 27.01 18.50 -8.27
N PHE A 62 27.47 19.74 -8.18
CA PHE A 62 28.67 20.20 -8.90
C PHE A 62 29.98 19.77 -8.26
N ASP A 63 29.98 19.45 -6.95
CA ASP A 63 31.17 19.07 -6.19
C ASP A 63 31.18 17.58 -5.79
N ALA A 64 30.05 16.89 -5.97
CA ALA A 64 29.88 15.49 -5.59
C ALA A 64 30.35 14.53 -6.70
N SER A 65 30.90 13.39 -6.29
CA SER A 65 31.20 12.29 -7.20
C SER A 65 29.93 11.66 -7.77
N GLU A 66 30.01 11.05 -8.95
CA GLU A 66 28.91 10.32 -9.58
C GLU A 66 28.29 9.27 -8.63
N GLN A 67 29.14 8.56 -7.87
CA GLN A 67 28.68 7.57 -6.89
C GLN A 67 27.88 8.20 -5.74
N GLN A 68 28.29 9.36 -5.23
CA GLN A 68 27.55 10.07 -4.19
C GLN A 68 26.20 10.59 -4.71
N ILE A 69 26.18 11.13 -5.92
CA ILE A 69 24.95 11.56 -6.60
C ILE A 69 23.99 10.38 -6.74
N MET A 70 24.49 9.24 -7.22
CA MET A 70 23.70 8.00 -7.34
C MET A 70 23.12 7.55 -5.99
N LEU A 71 23.92 7.56 -4.90
CA LEU A 71 23.44 7.17 -3.57
C LEU A 71 22.35 8.11 -3.03
N VAL A 72 22.46 9.42 -3.26
CA VAL A 72 21.42 10.38 -2.88
C VAL A 72 20.16 10.16 -3.70
N VAL A 73 20.28 9.92 -5.01
CA VAL A 73 19.13 9.59 -5.88
C VAL A 73 18.44 8.29 -5.42
N LEU A 74 19.19 7.24 -5.08
CA LEU A 74 18.59 6.01 -4.52
C LEU A 74 17.82 6.29 -3.22
N GLY A 75 18.32 7.18 -2.35
CA GLY A 75 17.61 7.61 -1.15
C GLY A 75 16.30 8.34 -1.45
N LEU A 76 16.33 9.27 -2.41
CA LEU A 76 15.13 10.00 -2.85
C LEU A 76 14.06 9.05 -3.42
N ILE A 77 14.47 8.03 -4.17
CA ILE A 77 13.55 7.00 -4.71
C ILE A 77 12.89 6.22 -3.56
N ASP A 78 13.64 5.88 -2.51
CA ASP A 78 13.10 5.16 -1.34
C ASP A 78 12.02 5.96 -0.61
N VAL A 79 12.26 7.25 -0.37
CA VAL A 79 11.28 8.16 0.25
C VAL A 79 9.98 8.23 -0.56
N VAL A 80 10.09 8.32 -1.89
CA VAL A 80 8.92 8.35 -2.80
C VAL A 80 8.15 7.03 -2.77
N MET A 81 8.85 5.91 -2.70
CA MET A 81 8.23 4.60 -2.66
C MET A 81 7.46 4.34 -1.37
N ILE A 82 8.03 4.70 -0.22
CA ILE A 82 7.35 4.65 1.08
C ILE A 82 6.11 5.57 1.07
N SER A 83 6.24 6.76 0.48
CA SER A 83 5.15 7.72 0.33
C SER A 83 3.96 7.16 -0.48
N ASN A 84 4.25 6.50 -1.60
CA ASN A 84 3.21 5.90 -2.43
C ASN A 84 2.49 4.74 -1.71
N LEU A 85 3.22 3.94 -0.93
CA LEU A 85 2.64 2.91 -0.08
C LEU A 85 1.75 3.53 1.01
N LEU A 86 2.21 4.60 1.68
CA LEU A 86 1.44 5.29 2.71
C LEU A 86 0.11 5.81 2.18
N ILE A 87 0.10 6.44 1.00
CA ILE A 87 -1.15 6.88 0.36
C ILE A 87 -2.09 5.70 0.10
N MET A 88 -1.57 4.58 -0.41
CA MET A 88 -2.35 3.35 -0.62
C MET A 88 -2.98 2.86 0.69
N VAL A 89 -2.23 2.88 1.80
CA VAL A 89 -2.69 2.45 3.14
C VAL A 89 -3.73 3.41 3.72
N ILE A 90 -3.51 4.72 3.60
CA ILE A 90 -4.42 5.74 4.11
C ILE A 90 -5.77 5.63 3.40
N VAL A 91 -5.78 5.66 2.07
CA VAL A 91 -7.04 5.71 1.32
C VAL A 91 -7.73 4.35 1.33
N GLY A 92 -7.00 3.26 1.07
CA GLY A 92 -7.57 1.91 1.10
C GLY A 92 -8.07 1.51 2.49
N GLY A 93 -7.33 1.90 3.54
CA GLY A 93 -7.75 1.69 4.93
C GLY A 93 -8.99 2.51 5.30
N TYR A 94 -9.04 3.78 4.90
CA TYR A 94 -10.19 4.65 5.14
C TYR A 94 -11.45 4.11 4.45
N GLU A 95 -11.35 3.73 3.17
CA GLU A 95 -12.46 3.17 2.40
C GLU A 95 -12.99 1.87 3.01
N THR A 96 -12.08 0.96 3.37
CA THR A 96 -12.41 -0.37 3.91
C THR A 96 -13.04 -0.27 5.29
N PHE A 97 -12.45 0.53 6.18
CA PHE A 97 -12.76 0.46 7.61
C PHE A 97 -13.51 1.66 8.17
N VAL A 98 -13.54 2.83 7.53
CA VAL A 98 -14.25 4.01 8.06
C VAL A 98 -15.48 4.34 7.21
N SER A 99 -15.28 4.73 5.95
CA SER A 99 -16.36 5.17 5.07
C SER A 99 -16.03 4.86 3.63
N ARG A 100 -17.00 4.27 2.91
CA ARG A 100 -16.91 4.14 1.45
C ARG A 100 -16.84 5.54 0.82
N LEU A 101 -15.93 5.73 -0.11
CA LEU A 101 -15.78 6.95 -0.90
C LEU A 101 -16.67 6.80 -2.14
N ASN A 102 -17.90 7.32 -2.12
CA ASN A 102 -18.82 7.25 -3.27
C ASN A 102 -18.42 8.30 -4.33
N LEU A 103 -17.32 8.08 -5.05
CA LEU A 103 -16.75 9.02 -6.02
C LEU A 103 -17.16 8.75 -7.48
N THR A 104 -18.10 7.84 -7.71
CA THR A 104 -18.55 7.43 -9.05
C THR A 104 -18.92 8.60 -9.95
N GLY A 105 -18.14 8.81 -11.01
CA GLY A 105 -18.40 9.82 -12.05
C GLY A 105 -17.69 11.16 -11.86
N HIS A 106 -16.72 11.24 -10.94
CA HIS A 106 -15.87 12.43 -10.78
C HIS A 106 -14.66 12.36 -11.73
N PRO A 107 -14.28 13.45 -12.41
CA PRO A 107 -13.10 13.47 -13.29
C PRO A 107 -11.78 13.13 -12.57
N ASP A 108 -11.70 13.42 -11.28
CA ASP A 108 -10.56 13.07 -10.40
C ASP A 108 -10.76 11.75 -9.64
N GLU A 109 -11.72 10.90 -10.03
CA GLU A 109 -11.84 9.55 -9.47
C GLU A 109 -10.59 8.75 -9.87
N PRO A 110 -9.73 8.37 -8.92
CA PRO A 110 -8.58 7.55 -9.23
C PRO A 110 -9.06 6.20 -9.72
N GLU A 111 -8.54 5.73 -10.85
CA GLU A 111 -8.96 4.44 -11.44
C GLU A 111 -8.84 3.30 -10.42
N TRP A 112 -7.86 3.37 -9.50
CA TRP A 112 -7.66 2.40 -8.42
C TRP A 112 -8.71 2.39 -7.31
N LEU A 113 -9.59 3.41 -7.17
CA LEU A 113 -10.71 3.44 -6.21
C LEU A 113 -11.95 2.69 -6.74
N GLY A 114 -12.24 2.78 -8.04
CA GLY A 114 -13.43 2.16 -8.63
C GLY A 114 -13.40 0.63 -8.67
N HIS A 115 -12.21 0.01 -8.54
CA HIS A 115 -12.01 -1.45 -8.65
C HIS A 115 -11.12 -2.04 -7.54
N VAL A 116 -11.14 -1.50 -6.31
CA VAL A 116 -10.35 -2.08 -5.21
C VAL A 116 -10.94 -3.42 -4.76
N ASN A 117 -10.65 -4.48 -5.53
CA ASN A 117 -10.79 -5.85 -5.07
C ASN A 117 -9.71 -6.09 -3.99
N ALA A 118 -10.09 -6.73 -2.88
CA ALA A 118 -9.17 -7.05 -1.79
C ALA A 118 -7.90 -7.79 -2.28
N SER A 119 -7.98 -8.56 -3.36
CA SER A 119 -6.83 -9.20 -4.01
C SER A 119 -5.88 -8.21 -4.69
N VAL A 120 -6.40 -7.18 -5.37
CA VAL A 120 -5.57 -6.13 -6.01
C VAL A 120 -4.83 -5.30 -4.96
N LEU A 121 -5.45 -5.01 -3.82
CA LEU A 121 -4.81 -4.31 -2.71
C LEU A 121 -3.64 -5.11 -2.14
N LYS A 122 -3.82 -6.42 -1.91
CA LYS A 122 -2.76 -7.31 -1.39
C LYS A 122 -1.57 -7.38 -2.35
N ILE A 123 -1.82 -7.53 -3.65
CA ILE A 123 -0.77 -7.60 -4.67
C ILE A 123 0.01 -6.27 -4.73
N LYS A 124 -0.68 -5.13 -4.72
CA LYS A 124 -0.03 -3.79 -4.75
C LYS A 124 0.86 -3.57 -3.52
N LEU A 125 0.40 -3.97 -2.34
CA LEU A 125 1.21 -3.90 -1.12
C LEU A 125 2.44 -4.80 -1.18
N ALA A 126 2.29 -6.05 -1.65
CA ALA A 126 3.41 -6.99 -1.79
C ALA A 126 4.48 -6.46 -2.78
N MET A 127 4.06 -5.94 -3.92
CA MET A 127 4.96 -5.36 -4.92
C MET A 127 5.70 -4.14 -4.38
N ALA A 128 5.03 -3.27 -3.61
CA ALA A 128 5.65 -2.12 -2.99
C ALA A 128 6.72 -2.54 -1.96
N ILE A 129 6.43 -3.53 -1.10
CA ILE A 129 7.39 -4.04 -0.10
C ILE A 129 8.62 -4.67 -0.77
N ILE A 130 8.43 -5.44 -1.85
CA ILE A 130 9.55 -6.01 -2.62
C ILE A 130 10.41 -4.89 -3.21
N GLY A 131 9.79 -3.87 -3.83
CA GLY A 131 10.50 -2.72 -4.38
C GLY A 131 11.35 -2.00 -3.34
N ILE A 132 10.79 -1.76 -2.14
CA ILE A 132 11.49 -1.13 -0.99
C ILE A 132 12.73 -1.93 -0.62
N SER A 133 12.53 -3.24 -0.44
CA SER A 133 13.62 -4.14 -0.09
C SER A 133 14.69 -4.24 -1.19
N SER A 134 14.33 -4.19 -2.47
CA SER A 134 15.27 -4.21 -3.61
C SER A 134 16.13 -2.95 -3.69
N ILE A 135 15.53 -1.77 -3.56
CA ILE A 135 16.27 -0.49 -3.62
C ILE A 135 17.23 -0.36 -2.44
N SER A 136 16.80 -0.80 -1.26
CA SER A 136 17.65 -0.87 -0.09
C SER A 136 18.86 -1.79 -0.31
N LEU A 137 18.66 -2.96 -0.95
CA LEU A 137 19.76 -3.88 -1.28
C LEU A 137 20.72 -3.28 -2.30
N LEU A 138 20.21 -2.59 -3.31
CA LEU A 138 21.03 -1.94 -4.33
C LEU A 138 21.90 -0.84 -3.73
N ARG A 139 21.34 -0.04 -2.80
CA ARG A 139 22.09 0.96 -2.03
C ARG A 139 23.22 0.31 -1.23
N THR A 140 22.91 -0.74 -0.47
CA THR A 140 23.92 -1.49 0.31
C THR A 140 25.00 -2.09 -0.59
N PHE A 141 24.62 -2.64 -1.76
CA PHE A 141 25.56 -3.22 -2.71
C PHE A 141 26.51 -2.17 -3.30
N ILE A 142 26.02 -0.99 -3.65
CA ILE A 142 26.84 0.12 -4.16
C ILE A 142 27.79 0.65 -3.08
N GLU A 143 27.34 0.73 -1.82
CA GLU A 143 28.17 1.15 -0.69
C GLU A 143 29.23 0.08 -0.34
N ALA A 144 28.86 -1.21 -0.42
CA ALA A 144 29.77 -2.34 -0.21
C ALA A 144 30.71 -2.58 -1.41
N GLY A 145 30.34 -2.21 -2.64
CA GLY A 145 31.21 -2.28 -3.82
C GLY A 145 32.45 -1.38 -3.72
N ASN A 146 32.48 -0.45 -2.75
CA ASN A 146 33.60 0.43 -2.44
C ASN A 146 34.58 -0.17 -1.39
N LEU A 147 34.47 -1.48 -1.11
CA LEU A 147 35.30 -2.23 -0.15
C LEU A 147 36.76 -2.36 -0.64
N GLY A 148 37.51 -1.30 -0.43
CA GLY A 148 38.98 -1.25 -0.37
C GLY A 148 39.50 -0.22 0.63
N THR A 149 38.62 0.49 1.33
CA THR A 149 38.98 1.53 2.32
C THR A 149 38.37 1.23 3.68
N THR A 150 39.20 1.36 4.71
CA THR A 150 39.04 0.77 6.04
C THR A 150 38.00 1.45 6.94
N ARG A 151 36.75 1.67 6.48
CA ARG A 151 35.59 2.13 7.30
C ARG A 151 34.21 1.88 6.66
N SER A 152 33.83 0.64 6.34
CA SER A 152 32.44 0.33 5.99
C SER A 152 31.65 -0.14 7.22
N ASN A 153 30.58 0.58 7.57
CA ASN A 153 29.62 0.14 8.61
C ASN A 153 28.77 -1.09 8.19
N PHE A 154 28.99 -1.63 7.00
CA PHE A 154 28.31 -2.82 6.49
C PHE A 154 29.19 -4.05 6.71
N THR A 155 28.69 -4.96 7.53
CA THR A 155 29.29 -6.30 7.69
C THR A 155 28.76 -7.21 6.59
N GLU A 156 29.61 -8.13 6.11
CA GLU A 156 29.20 -9.23 5.21
C GLU A 156 27.93 -9.93 5.73
N SER A 157 27.86 -10.15 7.05
CA SER A 157 26.69 -10.67 7.75
C SER A 157 25.44 -9.81 7.55
N GLY A 158 25.55 -8.48 7.61
CA GLY A 158 24.43 -7.56 7.39
C GLY A 158 23.86 -7.64 5.98
N VAL A 159 24.74 -7.69 4.96
CA VAL A 159 24.33 -7.84 3.55
C VAL A 159 23.65 -9.20 3.33
N MET A 160 24.22 -10.27 3.91
CA MET A 160 23.63 -11.62 3.82
C MET A 160 22.22 -11.68 4.41
N TRP A 161 22.00 -11.09 5.60
CA TRP A 161 20.66 -11.03 6.21
C TRP A 161 19.68 -10.22 5.37
N GLN A 162 20.14 -9.13 4.76
CA GLN A 162 19.31 -8.30 3.88
C GLN A 162 18.87 -9.08 2.63
N VAL A 163 19.77 -9.86 2.03
CA VAL A 163 19.46 -10.76 0.90
C VAL A 163 18.46 -11.83 1.33
N LEU A 164 18.65 -12.46 2.49
CA LEU A 164 17.75 -13.50 3.01
C LEU A 164 16.32 -12.97 3.23
N ILE A 165 16.19 -11.79 3.84
CA ILE A 165 14.90 -11.13 4.06
C ILE A 165 14.24 -10.80 2.70
N HIS A 166 15.01 -10.30 1.74
CA HIS A 166 14.48 -10.00 0.42
C HIS A 166 13.94 -11.24 -0.30
N MET A 167 14.68 -12.35 -0.26
CA MET A 167 14.22 -13.63 -0.81
C MET A 167 12.93 -14.10 -0.12
N THR A 168 12.80 -13.88 1.18
CA THR A 168 11.57 -14.18 1.94
C THR A 168 10.38 -13.35 1.44
N PHE A 169 10.57 -12.06 1.14
CA PHE A 169 9.52 -11.21 0.56
C PHE A 169 9.11 -11.66 -0.84
N ILE A 170 10.06 -12.03 -1.71
CA ILE A 170 9.77 -12.55 -3.05
C ILE A 170 8.92 -13.82 -2.94
N VAL A 171 9.35 -14.79 -2.12
CA VAL A 171 8.61 -16.04 -1.92
C VAL A 171 7.20 -15.76 -1.39
N SER A 172 7.06 -14.82 -0.45
CA SER A 172 5.76 -14.43 0.11
C SER A 172 4.84 -13.84 -0.95
N ALA A 173 5.34 -12.96 -1.82
CA ALA A 173 4.54 -12.36 -2.88
C ALA A 173 4.11 -13.37 -3.95
N VAL A 174 5.00 -14.30 -4.32
CA VAL A 174 4.65 -15.42 -5.21
C VAL A 174 3.54 -16.27 -4.59
N GLY A 175 3.62 -16.54 -3.28
CA GLY A 175 2.56 -17.24 -2.55
C GLY A 175 1.21 -16.51 -2.59
N ILE A 176 1.21 -15.20 -2.37
CA ILE A 176 -0.01 -14.36 -2.45
C ILE A 176 -0.60 -14.42 -3.86
N ALA A 177 0.21 -14.22 -4.90
CA ALA A 177 -0.23 -14.28 -6.29
C ALA A 177 -0.79 -15.66 -6.67
N TRP A 178 -0.18 -16.73 -6.16
CA TRP A 178 -0.65 -18.09 -6.37
C TRP A 178 -2.02 -18.35 -5.75
N VAL A 179 -2.23 -17.93 -4.49
CA VAL A 179 -3.51 -18.07 -3.78
C VAL A 179 -4.61 -17.26 -4.46
N ASP A 180 -4.31 -16.02 -4.87
CA ASP A 180 -5.28 -15.18 -5.57
C ASP A 180 -5.68 -15.81 -6.93
N ARG A 181 -4.74 -16.37 -7.69
CA ARG A 181 -5.02 -17.08 -8.95
C ARG A 181 -5.93 -18.29 -8.76
N LEU A 182 -5.71 -19.08 -7.71
CA LEU A 182 -6.56 -20.24 -7.39
C LEU A 182 -8.00 -19.79 -7.06
N SER A 183 -8.16 -18.70 -6.30
CA SER A 183 -9.47 -18.17 -5.93
C SER A 183 -10.29 -17.69 -7.14
N GLU A 184 -9.63 -17.08 -8.14
CA GLU A 184 -10.28 -16.65 -9.40
C GLU A 184 -10.67 -17.83 -10.29
N SER A 185 -9.85 -18.87 -10.36
CA SER A 185 -10.13 -20.06 -11.18
C SER A 185 -11.39 -20.82 -10.72
N GLY A 186 -11.62 -20.92 -9.40
CA GLY A 186 -12.82 -21.57 -8.84
C GLY A 186 -14.13 -20.80 -9.08
N HIS A 187 -14.07 -19.49 -9.32
CA HIS A 187 -15.26 -18.69 -9.67
C HIS A 187 -15.64 -18.86 -11.16
N ARG A 188 -14.65 -19.01 -12.05
CA ARG A 188 -14.89 -19.25 -13.49
C ARG A 188 -15.49 -20.62 -13.79
N GLU A 189 -15.08 -21.65 -13.04
CA GLU A 189 -15.61 -23.01 -13.22
C GLU A 189 -17.09 -23.10 -12.81
N LYS A 190 -17.50 -22.42 -11.72
CA LYS A 190 -18.91 -22.37 -11.29
C LYS A 190 -19.81 -21.59 -12.25
N ALA A 191 -19.29 -20.55 -12.91
CA ALA A 191 -20.03 -19.78 -13.90
C ALA A 191 -20.19 -20.50 -15.25
N ALA A 192 -19.36 -21.50 -15.55
CA ALA A 192 -19.46 -22.31 -16.77
C ALA A 192 -20.44 -23.50 -16.65
N HIS A 193 -20.89 -23.82 -15.43
CA HIS A 193 -21.81 -24.92 -15.13
C HIS A 193 -23.25 -24.47 -14.80
N HIS A 194 -23.56 -23.17 -14.99
CA HIS A 194 -24.89 -22.59 -14.91
C HIS A 194 -25.24 -21.92 -16.25
#